data_AF-K6ZVP7-F1
#
_entry.id   AF-K6ZVP7-F1
#
_cell.length_a   1.000
_cell.length_b   1.000
_cell.length_c   1.000
_cell.angle_alpha   90.00
_cell.angle_beta   90.00
_cell.angle_gamma   90.00
#
_symmetry.space_group_name_H-M   'P 1'
#
loop_
_entity.id
_entity.type
_entity.pdbx_description
1 polymer ?
#
loop_
_entity_poly.entity_id
_entity_poly.type
_entity_poly.pdbx_seq_one_letter_code
_entity_poly.pdbx_strand_id
1 'polypeptide(L)'
;MQSNIFMSSRFLFSMLFLALSNLLVACTSSTQTPSVVKIVKQGYQYSLTVNGQPYDVRGVGLGYKNDANVLALKEAGGNTFRTWDLNSIEQELAIAEKMGLMIAVGIVTGKELLGFDYNDEAAVAEQFNRVTAAIEKYKNHPNILLWIINNEPNLLHDEAGNLTAVNPKVYAAMGNIIDYVHEHDPNHPVTFSLAGHNPKDIELVLKYAPNIDILAVQSYGSLVTLPASIAESNVDKPYMVTEFGPVGHWELPSTDWGREIEEPSAVKAEGMAKRMQDVILDDKTGKIIGSFAFFWGQKQERTPTWYGMFNESGEQTARIDELTRMWTGQYPANRAPLSKAIYINNAPATENIRLKPGQAATVKVQVSDPRGDPLTHEWILMEEVETRSQGGHHEEKPAVLPLHILKSEIQADYVEMTFNTPSEAGEYRLFNYAYDGKNKVGNANIPFMVEN
;
A
#
# COMPACT_ATOMS: atom_id res chain seq x y z
N MET A 1 -13.30 -8.10 -105.09
CA MET A 1 -12.07 -7.81 -104.31
C MET A 1 -12.51 -7.12 -103.02
N GLN A 2 -12.38 -7.85 -101.90
CA GLN A 2 -12.57 -7.44 -100.49
C GLN A 2 -13.90 -6.70 -100.14
N SER A 3 -15.04 -7.36 -99.81
CA SER A 3 -15.49 -7.92 -98.50
C SER A 3 -15.47 -6.89 -97.34
N ASN A 4 -16.48 -6.54 -96.54
CA ASN A 4 -17.84 -7.01 -96.15
C ASN A 4 -18.60 -5.78 -95.55
N ILE A 5 -19.89 -5.50 -95.76
CA ILE A 5 -21.15 -6.10 -95.24
C ILE A 5 -21.37 -5.99 -93.70
N PHE A 6 -22.26 -5.05 -93.36
CA PHE A 6 -23.40 -5.04 -92.40
C PHE A 6 -23.30 -5.41 -90.90
N MET A 7 -23.98 -4.53 -90.15
CA MET A 7 -24.98 -4.77 -89.08
C MET A 7 -24.61 -4.76 -87.59
N SER A 8 -25.49 -4.04 -86.90
CA SER A 8 -25.79 -3.86 -85.47
C SER A 8 -25.90 -5.13 -84.63
N SER A 9 -25.51 -5.04 -83.35
CA SER A 9 -26.32 -5.44 -82.16
C SER A 9 -25.43 -5.76 -80.95
N ARG A 10 -25.77 -5.13 -79.81
CA ARG A 10 -25.65 -5.59 -78.39
C ARG A 10 -24.37 -6.33 -77.95
N PHE A 11 -23.70 -5.82 -76.92
CA PHE A 11 -23.28 -6.61 -75.76
C PHE A 11 -22.97 -5.70 -74.55
N LEU A 12 -23.83 -5.76 -73.53
CA LEU A 12 -23.42 -5.56 -72.14
C LEU A 12 -22.35 -6.62 -71.84
N PHE A 13 -21.24 -6.28 -71.18
CA PHE A 13 -20.76 -7.02 -70.01
C PHE A 13 -19.52 -6.36 -69.37
N SER A 14 -19.65 -6.09 -68.08
CA SER A 14 -18.62 -6.32 -67.05
C SER A 14 -17.31 -5.52 -67.10
N MET A 15 -17.35 -4.33 -66.50
CA MET A 15 -16.25 -3.84 -65.66
C MET A 15 -16.84 -3.32 -64.34
N LEU A 16 -17.26 -4.26 -63.49
CA LEU A 16 -17.40 -3.98 -62.06
C LEU A 16 -16.18 -4.61 -61.38
N PHE A 17 -15.32 -3.74 -60.89
CA PHE A 17 -14.06 -4.03 -60.22
C PHE A 17 -14.22 -5.12 -59.15
N LEU A 18 -13.56 -6.26 -59.37
CA LEU A 18 -13.16 -7.19 -58.32
C LEU A 18 -12.09 -6.51 -57.46
N ALA A 19 -12.49 -6.00 -56.30
CA ALA A 19 -11.61 -5.78 -55.15
C ALA A 19 -12.44 -5.74 -53.85
N LEU A 20 -13.39 -6.66 -53.70
CA LEU A 20 -13.93 -7.06 -52.39
C LEU A 20 -13.30 -8.40 -52.03
N SER A 21 -12.07 -8.35 -51.53
CA SER A 21 -11.41 -9.48 -50.89
C SER A 21 -11.15 -9.10 -49.44
N ASN A 22 -12.11 -9.45 -48.58
CA ASN A 22 -11.93 -9.87 -47.19
C ASN A 22 -10.91 -9.10 -46.35
N LEU A 23 -11.29 -7.91 -45.88
CA LEU A 23 -10.90 -7.41 -44.57
C LEU A 23 -12.04 -7.71 -43.58
N LEU A 24 -12.38 -8.99 -43.44
CA LEU A 24 -12.90 -9.48 -42.18
C LEU A 24 -11.71 -9.55 -41.24
N VAL A 25 -11.34 -8.40 -40.67
CA VAL A 25 -10.64 -8.39 -39.40
C VAL A 25 -11.63 -9.02 -38.45
N ALA A 26 -11.51 -10.33 -38.25
CA ALA A 26 -12.08 -10.96 -37.08
C ALA A 26 -11.57 -10.13 -35.90
N CYS A 27 -12.47 -9.44 -35.22
CA CYS A 27 -12.26 -9.16 -33.82
C CYS A 27 -12.13 -10.53 -33.16
N THR A 28 -10.93 -11.10 -33.20
CA THR A 28 -10.50 -12.00 -32.15
C THR A 28 -10.50 -11.11 -30.92
N SER A 29 -11.62 -11.09 -30.20
CA SER A 29 -11.57 -10.99 -28.76
C SER A 29 -10.48 -11.98 -28.37
N SER A 30 -9.26 -11.51 -28.11
CA SER A 30 -8.23 -12.37 -27.56
C SER A 30 -8.86 -12.86 -26.27
N THR A 31 -9.29 -14.11 -26.25
CA THR A 31 -9.64 -14.79 -25.01
C THR A 31 -8.37 -14.71 -24.19
N GLN A 32 -8.30 -13.72 -23.29
CA GLN A 32 -7.16 -13.55 -22.42
C GLN A 32 -7.08 -14.84 -21.61
N THR A 33 -5.97 -15.55 -21.76
CA THR A 33 -5.72 -16.76 -20.99
C THR A 33 -5.43 -16.32 -19.55
N PRO A 34 -6.15 -16.84 -18.53
CA PRO A 34 -5.83 -16.52 -17.14
C PRO A 34 -4.38 -16.86 -16.84
N SER A 35 -3.79 -16.07 -15.93
CA SER A 35 -2.54 -16.47 -15.32
C SER A 35 -2.77 -17.74 -14.50
N VAL A 36 -1.78 -18.63 -14.40
CA VAL A 36 -1.84 -19.79 -13.52
C VAL A 36 -0.81 -19.61 -12.41
N VAL A 37 -1.28 -19.35 -11.22
CA VAL A 37 -0.46 -19.10 -10.03
C VAL A 37 -0.49 -20.32 -9.12
N LYS A 38 0.68 -20.83 -8.77
CA LYS A 38 0.81 -22.01 -7.92
C LYS A 38 1.79 -21.77 -6.78
N ILE A 39 1.38 -22.20 -5.59
CA ILE A 39 2.26 -22.36 -4.44
C ILE A 39 2.98 -23.69 -4.60
N VAL A 40 4.31 -23.65 -4.53
CA VAL A 40 5.17 -24.83 -4.63
C VAL A 40 5.81 -25.07 -3.28
N LYS A 41 5.75 -26.30 -2.79
CA LYS A 41 6.41 -26.73 -1.56
C LYS A 41 7.57 -27.66 -1.88
N GLN A 42 8.75 -27.37 -1.34
CA GLN A 42 9.94 -28.22 -1.44
C GLN A 42 10.54 -28.40 -0.04
N GLY A 43 10.34 -29.58 0.56
CA GLY A 43 10.69 -29.79 1.97
C GLY A 43 9.88 -28.85 2.87
N TYR A 44 10.57 -28.00 3.64
CA TYR A 44 9.94 -26.98 4.49
C TYR A 44 9.78 -25.61 3.81
N GLN A 45 10.32 -25.46 2.59
CA GLN A 45 10.32 -24.21 1.87
C GLN A 45 9.09 -24.09 0.96
N TYR A 46 8.52 -22.89 0.91
CA TYR A 46 7.45 -22.52 0.00
C TYR A 46 7.94 -21.47 -0.99
N SER A 47 7.38 -21.49 -2.18
CA SER A 47 7.60 -20.46 -3.21
C SER A 47 6.36 -20.31 -4.08
N LEU A 48 6.34 -19.25 -4.90
CA LEU A 48 5.27 -18.97 -5.84
C LEU A 48 5.78 -19.17 -7.28
N THR A 49 4.89 -19.63 -8.16
CA THR A 49 5.12 -19.63 -9.60
C THR A 49 3.95 -18.95 -10.30
N VAL A 50 4.24 -18.23 -11.39
CA VAL A 50 3.24 -17.64 -12.30
C VAL A 50 3.50 -18.23 -13.68
N ASN A 51 2.49 -18.87 -14.28
CA ASN A 51 2.59 -19.56 -15.57
C ASN A 51 3.76 -20.57 -15.62
N GLY A 52 3.99 -21.26 -14.50
CA GLY A 52 5.06 -22.25 -14.33
C GLY A 52 6.46 -21.67 -14.15
N GLN A 53 6.64 -20.36 -14.13
CA GLN A 53 7.92 -19.70 -13.87
C GLN A 53 8.01 -19.26 -12.40
N PRO A 54 9.18 -19.41 -11.73
CA PRO A 54 9.39 -18.86 -10.39
C PRO A 54 9.04 -17.37 -10.34
N TYR A 55 8.33 -16.96 -9.29
CA TYR A 55 7.88 -15.60 -9.11
C TYR A 55 8.13 -15.14 -7.68
N ASP A 56 9.07 -14.21 -7.51
CA ASP A 56 9.33 -13.55 -6.24
C ASP A 56 8.52 -12.25 -6.15
N VAL A 57 7.66 -12.12 -5.14
CA VAL A 57 6.71 -10.99 -5.03
C VAL A 57 7.43 -9.78 -4.44
N ARG A 58 7.67 -8.79 -5.30
CA ARG A 58 8.20 -7.46 -4.96
C ARG A 58 7.04 -6.48 -5.00
N GLY A 59 6.22 -6.58 -3.95
CA GLY A 59 4.90 -5.99 -3.88
C GLY A 59 4.84 -4.66 -3.13
N VAL A 60 3.80 -3.89 -3.43
CA VAL A 60 3.37 -2.73 -2.65
C VAL A 60 1.86 -2.70 -2.45
N GLY A 61 1.38 -2.19 -1.32
CA GLY A 61 -0.03 -1.81 -1.16
C GLY A 61 -0.25 -0.45 -1.84
N LEU A 62 -1.01 -0.44 -2.94
CA LEU A 62 -1.17 0.73 -3.82
C LEU A 62 -2.62 1.18 -3.84
N GLY A 63 -2.89 2.39 -3.34
CA GLY A 63 -4.19 3.02 -3.52
C GLY A 63 -4.23 3.73 -4.87
N TYR A 64 -4.90 3.13 -5.86
CA TYR A 64 -4.89 3.67 -7.22
C TYR A 64 -5.52 5.06 -7.26
N LYS A 65 -4.72 6.05 -7.67
CA LYS A 65 -5.17 7.42 -7.93
C LYS A 65 -4.93 7.81 -9.39
N ASN A 66 -3.80 7.37 -9.95
CA ASN A 66 -3.38 7.61 -11.32
C ASN A 66 -2.28 6.61 -11.71
N ASP A 67 -1.98 6.56 -13.01
CA ASP A 67 -0.96 5.67 -13.57
C ASP A 67 0.48 6.00 -13.11
N ALA A 68 0.76 7.22 -12.65
CA ALA A 68 2.11 7.62 -12.27
C ALA A 68 2.63 6.83 -11.06
N ASN A 69 1.77 6.51 -10.10
CA ASN A 69 2.15 5.67 -8.96
C ASN A 69 2.49 4.24 -9.40
N VAL A 70 1.77 3.69 -10.39
CA VAL A 70 2.04 2.35 -10.92
C VAL A 70 3.33 2.34 -11.76
N LEU A 71 3.59 3.41 -12.52
CA LEU A 71 4.85 3.58 -13.23
C LEU A 71 6.03 3.67 -12.24
N ALA A 72 5.90 4.47 -11.19
CA ALA A 72 6.94 4.59 -10.16
C ALA A 72 7.26 3.23 -9.51
N LEU A 73 6.25 2.36 -9.32
CA LEU A 73 6.46 1.02 -8.80
C LEU A 73 7.34 0.19 -9.75
N LYS A 74 7.04 0.24 -11.05
CA LYS A 74 7.83 -0.46 -12.07
C LYS A 74 9.27 0.05 -12.11
N GLU A 75 9.44 1.37 -12.06
CA GLU A 75 10.76 2.03 -12.06
C GLU A 75 11.60 1.68 -10.82
N ALA A 76 10.95 1.53 -9.66
CA ALA A 76 11.61 1.06 -8.44
C ALA A 76 11.99 -0.44 -8.50
N GLY A 77 11.58 -1.17 -9.53
CA GLY A 77 11.85 -2.61 -9.69
C GLY A 77 10.81 -3.53 -9.05
N GLY A 78 9.67 -2.99 -8.61
CA GLY A 78 8.53 -3.79 -8.18
C GLY A 78 7.85 -4.51 -9.34
N ASN A 79 7.13 -5.59 -9.02
CA ASN A 79 6.45 -6.42 -10.02
C ASN A 79 4.97 -6.70 -9.71
N THR A 80 4.52 -6.36 -8.51
CA THR A 80 3.16 -6.65 -8.05
C THR A 80 2.62 -5.45 -7.26
N PHE A 81 1.32 -5.18 -7.33
CA PHE A 81 0.65 -4.35 -6.33
C PHE A 81 -0.58 -5.04 -5.75
N ARG A 82 -0.88 -4.70 -4.51
CA ARG A 82 -2.08 -5.12 -3.79
C ARG A 82 -3.08 -3.98 -3.74
N THR A 83 -4.35 -4.32 -3.92
CA THR A 83 -5.50 -3.41 -3.76
C THR A 83 -6.36 -3.87 -2.58
N TRP A 84 -7.35 -3.07 -2.17
CA TRP A 84 -8.27 -3.40 -1.06
C TRP A 84 -9.72 -3.56 -1.50
N ASP A 85 -10.08 -2.99 -2.64
CA ASP A 85 -11.42 -3.03 -3.19
C ASP A 85 -11.39 -3.11 -4.73
N LEU A 86 -12.57 -3.08 -5.33
CA LEU A 86 -12.76 -3.21 -6.78
C LEU A 86 -13.18 -1.89 -7.43
N ASN A 87 -13.08 -0.75 -6.74
CA ASN A 87 -13.60 0.53 -7.24
C ASN A 87 -12.87 1.00 -8.50
N SER A 88 -11.58 0.67 -8.63
CA SER A 88 -10.73 1.04 -9.77
C SER A 88 -10.20 -0.17 -10.56
N ILE A 89 -10.79 -1.35 -10.37
CA ILE A 89 -10.22 -2.62 -10.86
C ILE A 89 -10.02 -2.65 -12.38
N GLU A 90 -10.90 -2.04 -13.16
CA GLU A 90 -10.75 -2.00 -14.63
C GLU A 90 -9.50 -1.21 -15.05
N GLN A 91 -9.27 -0.06 -14.41
CA GLN A 91 -8.08 0.78 -14.64
C GLN A 91 -6.82 0.08 -14.15
N GLU A 92 -6.88 -0.52 -12.96
CA GLU A 92 -5.77 -1.25 -12.34
C GLU A 92 -5.34 -2.45 -13.19
N LEU A 93 -6.28 -3.23 -13.70
CA LEU A 93 -6.01 -4.35 -14.60
C LEU A 93 -5.40 -3.87 -15.92
N ALA A 94 -5.93 -2.80 -16.52
CA ALA A 94 -5.42 -2.25 -17.77
C ALA A 94 -3.98 -1.72 -17.63
N ILE A 95 -3.66 -1.01 -16.55
CA ILE A 95 -2.29 -0.53 -16.31
C ILE A 95 -1.34 -1.66 -15.93
N ALA A 96 -1.80 -2.68 -15.20
CA ALA A 96 -1.01 -3.85 -14.89
C ALA A 96 -0.64 -4.64 -16.16
N GLU A 97 -1.59 -4.84 -17.07
CA GLU A 97 -1.34 -5.47 -18.38
C GLU A 97 -0.29 -4.67 -19.16
N LYS A 98 -0.47 -3.35 -19.27
CA LYS A 98 0.45 -2.45 -19.97
C LYS A 98 1.87 -2.46 -19.40
N MET A 99 2.02 -2.61 -18.08
CA MET A 99 3.31 -2.56 -17.39
C MET A 99 3.93 -3.95 -17.13
N GLY A 100 3.21 -5.02 -17.47
CA GLY A 100 3.60 -6.40 -17.14
C GLY A 100 3.74 -6.59 -15.62
N LEU A 101 2.79 -6.07 -14.86
CA LEU A 101 2.68 -6.23 -13.41
C LEU A 101 1.59 -7.24 -13.06
N MET A 102 1.66 -7.82 -11.88
CA MET A 102 0.60 -8.66 -11.31
C MET A 102 -0.17 -7.90 -10.23
N ILE A 103 -1.41 -8.31 -9.95
CA ILE A 103 -2.27 -7.70 -8.94
C ILE A 103 -2.71 -8.74 -7.91
N ALA A 104 -2.43 -8.49 -6.64
CA ALA A 104 -3.12 -9.16 -5.54
C ALA A 104 -4.44 -8.41 -5.29
N VAL A 105 -5.54 -8.92 -5.82
CA VAL A 105 -6.82 -8.20 -5.90
C VAL A 105 -7.53 -8.27 -4.56
N GLY A 106 -7.69 -7.12 -3.91
CA GLY A 106 -8.47 -6.99 -2.69
C GLY A 106 -9.97 -6.95 -2.98
N ILE A 107 -10.75 -7.69 -2.21
CA ILE A 107 -12.20 -7.64 -2.25
C ILE A 107 -12.75 -7.34 -0.86
N VAL A 108 -13.43 -6.21 -0.72
CA VAL A 108 -14.03 -5.79 0.55
C VAL A 108 -15.22 -6.69 0.93
N THR A 109 -15.23 -7.08 2.21
CA THR A 109 -16.38 -7.67 2.91
C THR A 109 -16.65 -6.87 4.19
N GLY A 110 -17.77 -7.17 4.83
CA GLY A 110 -18.22 -6.54 6.06
C GLY A 110 -17.23 -6.74 7.21
N LYS A 111 -17.14 -5.73 8.07
CA LYS A 111 -16.29 -5.75 9.26
C LYS A 111 -17.15 -5.49 10.49
N GLU A 112 -16.95 -6.27 11.55
CA GLU A 112 -17.59 -6.01 12.84
C GLU A 112 -17.17 -4.66 13.42
N LEU A 113 -15.93 -4.22 13.15
CA LEU A 113 -15.45 -2.88 13.47
C LEU A 113 -16.34 -1.76 12.91
N LEU A 114 -17.08 -2.06 11.83
CA LEU A 114 -18.00 -1.14 11.15
C LEU A 114 -19.48 -1.53 11.34
N GLY A 115 -19.77 -2.41 12.31
CA GLY A 115 -21.12 -2.82 12.65
C GLY A 115 -21.72 -3.92 11.76
N PHE A 116 -20.94 -4.60 10.93
CA PHE A 116 -21.45 -5.75 10.18
C PHE A 116 -21.66 -6.95 11.12
N ASP A 117 -22.89 -7.47 11.19
CA ASP A 117 -23.23 -8.61 12.05
C ASP A 117 -23.11 -9.94 11.28
N TYR A 118 -22.10 -10.75 11.62
CA TYR A 118 -21.93 -12.09 11.06
C TYR A 118 -22.96 -13.13 11.55
N ASN A 119 -23.91 -12.74 12.40
CA ASN A 119 -25.09 -13.54 12.70
C ASN A 119 -26.27 -13.28 11.76
N ASP A 120 -26.25 -12.19 10.99
CA ASP A 120 -27.25 -11.93 9.96
C ASP A 120 -26.94 -12.79 8.71
N GLU A 121 -27.59 -13.94 8.63
CA GLU A 121 -27.40 -14.89 7.52
C GLU A 121 -27.77 -14.30 6.17
N ALA A 122 -28.74 -13.37 6.11
CA ALA A 122 -29.14 -12.73 4.85
C ALA A 122 -28.05 -11.75 4.38
N ALA A 123 -27.50 -10.94 5.28
CA ALA A 123 -26.40 -10.03 4.97
C ALA A 123 -25.13 -10.78 4.55
N VAL A 124 -24.80 -11.89 5.25
CA VAL A 124 -23.66 -12.76 4.89
C VAL A 124 -23.87 -13.39 3.51
N ALA A 125 -25.09 -13.85 3.19
CA ALA A 125 -25.41 -14.41 1.87
C ALA A 125 -25.34 -13.37 0.75
N GLU A 126 -25.84 -12.16 0.97
CA GLU A 126 -25.74 -11.06 0.01
C GLU A 126 -24.28 -10.69 -0.28
N GLN A 127 -23.45 -10.59 0.77
CA GLN A 127 -22.02 -10.39 0.64
C GLN A 127 -21.36 -11.50 -0.18
N PHE A 128 -21.66 -12.77 0.14
CA PHE A 128 -21.11 -13.91 -0.60
C PHE A 128 -21.42 -13.78 -2.09
N ASN A 129 -22.69 -13.54 -2.45
CA ASN A 129 -23.12 -13.38 -3.84
C ASN A 129 -22.40 -12.22 -4.55
N ARG A 130 -22.22 -11.08 -3.86
CA ARG A 130 -21.50 -9.92 -4.42
C ARG A 130 -20.04 -10.26 -4.70
N VAL A 131 -19.36 -10.94 -3.78
CA VAL A 131 -17.94 -11.29 -3.92
C VAL A 131 -17.74 -12.34 -5.02
N THR A 132 -18.56 -13.38 -5.05
CA THR A 132 -18.45 -14.45 -6.06
C THR A 132 -18.77 -13.96 -7.47
N ALA A 133 -19.73 -13.04 -7.63
CA ALA A 133 -19.98 -12.38 -8.91
C ALA A 133 -18.76 -11.59 -9.42
N ALA A 134 -17.99 -10.97 -8.53
CA ALA A 134 -16.76 -10.27 -8.91
C ALA A 134 -15.65 -11.25 -9.32
N ILE A 135 -15.48 -12.36 -8.59
CA ILE A 135 -14.53 -13.43 -8.95
C ILE A 135 -14.86 -13.96 -10.36
N GLU A 136 -16.13 -14.30 -10.63
CA GLU A 136 -16.57 -14.77 -11.94
C GLU A 136 -16.26 -13.77 -13.07
N LYS A 137 -16.43 -12.47 -12.80
CA LYS A 137 -16.15 -11.42 -13.78
C LYS A 137 -14.67 -11.33 -14.14
N TYR A 138 -13.78 -11.46 -13.15
CA TYR A 138 -12.38 -11.06 -13.31
C TYR A 138 -11.38 -12.23 -13.34
N LYS A 139 -11.74 -13.43 -12.88
CA LYS A 139 -10.85 -14.62 -12.77
C LYS A 139 -10.05 -14.99 -14.01
N ASN A 140 -10.50 -14.59 -15.20
CA ASN A 140 -9.79 -14.89 -16.45
C ASN A 140 -8.74 -13.85 -16.84
N HIS A 141 -8.56 -12.78 -16.06
CA HIS A 141 -7.61 -11.72 -16.39
C HIS A 141 -6.15 -12.19 -16.19
N PRO A 142 -5.23 -11.93 -17.14
CA PRO A 142 -3.88 -12.51 -17.14
C PRO A 142 -2.93 -11.88 -16.11
N ASN A 143 -3.34 -10.78 -15.47
CA ASN A 143 -2.55 -10.04 -14.48
C ASN A 143 -2.98 -10.25 -13.04
N ILE A 144 -3.94 -11.15 -12.75
CA ILE A 144 -4.30 -11.47 -11.36
C ILE A 144 -3.24 -12.41 -10.78
N LEU A 145 -2.71 -12.09 -9.61
CA LEU A 145 -1.79 -12.94 -8.86
C LEU A 145 -2.56 -13.87 -7.91
N LEU A 146 -3.45 -13.29 -7.11
CA LEU A 146 -4.20 -13.96 -6.06
C LEU A 146 -5.35 -13.05 -5.59
N TRP A 147 -6.31 -13.66 -4.89
CA TRP A 147 -7.44 -12.97 -4.27
C TRP A 147 -7.18 -12.73 -2.77
N ILE A 148 -7.38 -11.50 -2.31
CA ILE A 148 -7.34 -11.14 -0.88
C ILE A 148 -8.75 -10.72 -0.47
N ILE A 149 -9.48 -11.62 0.16
CA ILE A 149 -10.83 -11.39 0.65
C ILE A 149 -10.74 -10.69 2.00
N ASN A 150 -11.29 -9.50 2.15
CA ASN A 150 -11.22 -8.70 3.38
C ASN A 150 -9.81 -8.23 3.80
N ASN A 151 -9.82 -7.14 4.56
CA ASN A 151 -8.66 -6.55 5.21
C ASN A 151 -8.90 -6.54 6.72
N GLU A 152 -8.13 -7.31 7.46
CA GLU A 152 -8.14 -7.37 8.92
C GLU A 152 -9.52 -7.72 9.51
N PRO A 153 -10.12 -8.87 9.13
CA PRO A 153 -11.40 -9.30 9.69
C PRO A 153 -11.33 -9.56 11.20
N ASN A 154 -10.12 -9.67 11.78
CA ASN A 154 -9.86 -9.89 13.20
C ASN A 154 -9.69 -8.59 14.01
N LEU A 155 -9.73 -7.42 13.37
CA LEU A 155 -9.59 -6.13 14.05
C LEU A 155 -10.95 -5.68 14.59
N LEU A 156 -11.09 -5.66 15.92
CA LEU A 156 -12.27 -5.16 16.62
C LEU A 156 -11.84 -4.52 17.93
N HIS A 157 -12.47 -3.41 18.30
CA HIS A 157 -12.21 -2.71 19.56
C HIS A 157 -13.46 -2.71 20.43
N ASP A 158 -13.27 -2.84 21.75
CA ASP A 158 -14.33 -2.60 22.72
C ASP A 158 -14.61 -1.10 22.92
N GLU A 159 -15.61 -0.77 23.75
CA GLU A 159 -15.98 0.63 24.06
C GLU A 159 -14.84 1.43 24.72
N ALA A 160 -13.87 0.74 25.33
CA ALA A 160 -12.70 1.34 25.95
C ALA A 160 -11.50 1.45 24.98
N GLY A 161 -11.67 1.04 23.71
CA GLY A 161 -10.64 1.09 22.67
C GLY A 161 -9.62 -0.05 22.73
N ASN A 162 -9.86 -1.10 23.52
CA ASN A 162 -8.98 -2.26 23.57
C ASN A 162 -9.35 -3.27 22.50
N LEU A 163 -8.34 -3.97 21.96
CA LEU A 163 -8.59 -5.09 21.05
C LEU A 163 -9.45 -6.17 21.73
N THR A 164 -10.48 -6.62 21.03
CA THR A 164 -11.38 -7.68 21.48
C THR A 164 -11.60 -8.71 20.38
N ALA A 165 -12.07 -9.89 20.78
CA ALA A 165 -12.26 -11.00 19.85
C ALA A 165 -13.48 -10.77 18.94
N VAL A 166 -13.32 -11.07 17.66
CA VAL A 166 -14.38 -11.08 16.65
C VAL A 166 -15.27 -12.31 16.76
N ASN A 167 -16.48 -12.24 16.20
CA ASN A 167 -17.35 -13.39 16.03
C ASN A 167 -16.67 -14.41 15.10
N PRO A 168 -16.38 -15.65 15.53
CA PRO A 168 -15.69 -16.63 14.68
C PRO A 168 -16.38 -16.95 13.35
N LYS A 169 -17.68 -16.64 13.22
CA LYS A 169 -18.41 -16.73 11.93
C LYS A 169 -17.81 -15.85 10.84
N VAL A 170 -17.05 -14.79 11.17
CA VAL A 170 -16.29 -14.02 10.18
C VAL A 170 -15.35 -14.91 9.38
N TYR A 171 -14.61 -15.80 10.05
CA TYR A 171 -13.68 -16.72 9.41
C TYR A 171 -14.40 -17.79 8.60
N ALA A 172 -15.55 -18.28 9.09
CA ALA A 172 -16.37 -19.23 8.35
C ALA A 172 -16.93 -18.62 7.05
N ALA A 173 -17.37 -17.36 7.10
CA ALA A 173 -17.82 -16.63 5.91
C ALA A 173 -16.69 -16.44 4.90
N MET A 174 -15.46 -16.16 5.35
CA MET A 174 -14.30 -16.10 4.45
C MET A 174 -13.95 -17.48 3.90
N GLY A 175 -14.06 -18.53 4.72
CA GLY A 175 -13.87 -19.93 4.30
C GLY A 175 -14.81 -20.34 3.17
N ASN A 176 -16.10 -19.98 3.27
CA ASN A 176 -17.06 -20.25 2.19
C ASN A 176 -16.66 -19.57 0.87
N ILE A 177 -16.13 -18.33 0.92
CA ILE A 177 -15.64 -17.63 -0.27
C ILE A 177 -14.40 -18.32 -0.84
N ILE A 178 -13.47 -18.76 0.02
CA ILE A 178 -12.28 -19.53 -0.38
C ILE A 178 -12.68 -20.81 -1.12
N ASP A 179 -13.62 -21.57 -0.55
CA ASP A 179 -14.11 -22.82 -1.16
C ASP A 179 -14.73 -22.56 -2.54
N TYR A 180 -15.48 -21.46 -2.68
CA TYR A 180 -16.03 -21.04 -3.97
C TYR A 180 -14.91 -20.71 -4.98
N VAL A 181 -13.89 -19.95 -4.58
CA VAL A 181 -12.76 -19.63 -5.47
C VAL A 181 -12.08 -20.90 -5.95
N HIS A 182 -11.85 -21.89 -5.08
CA HIS A 182 -11.22 -23.15 -5.47
C HIS A 182 -12.02 -23.94 -6.52
N GLU A 183 -13.36 -23.90 -6.45
CA GLU A 183 -14.22 -24.56 -7.43
C GLU A 183 -14.29 -23.78 -8.76
N HIS A 184 -14.28 -22.44 -8.70
CA HIS A 184 -14.62 -21.58 -9.84
C HIS A 184 -13.43 -20.90 -10.52
N ASP A 185 -12.33 -20.69 -9.80
CA ASP A 185 -11.07 -20.12 -10.28
C ASP A 185 -9.89 -20.99 -9.78
N PRO A 186 -9.63 -22.14 -10.41
CA PRO A 186 -8.55 -23.04 -10.01
C PRO A 186 -7.15 -22.49 -10.34
N ASN A 187 -7.06 -21.27 -10.89
CA ASN A 187 -5.81 -20.70 -11.37
C ASN A 187 -5.15 -19.75 -10.37
N HIS A 188 -5.89 -19.19 -9.41
CA HIS A 188 -5.38 -18.17 -8.50
C HIS A 188 -5.57 -18.59 -7.03
N PRO A 189 -4.51 -18.49 -6.19
CA PRO A 189 -4.64 -18.64 -4.74
C PRO A 189 -5.58 -17.61 -4.13
N VAL A 190 -6.13 -17.94 -2.97
CA VAL A 190 -7.02 -17.08 -2.19
C VAL A 190 -6.64 -17.04 -0.72
N THR A 191 -6.74 -15.86 -0.13
CA THR A 191 -6.44 -15.59 1.28
C THR A 191 -7.34 -14.49 1.83
N PHE A 192 -7.21 -14.20 3.12
CA PHE A 192 -7.65 -12.96 3.75
C PHE A 192 -6.55 -12.48 4.72
N SER A 193 -6.38 -11.17 4.83
CA SER A 193 -5.24 -10.60 5.58
C SER A 193 -5.60 -10.30 7.03
N LEU A 194 -4.81 -10.80 7.98
CA LEU A 194 -4.99 -10.55 9.41
C LEU A 194 -4.23 -9.29 9.88
N ALA A 195 -4.82 -8.57 10.83
CA ALA A 195 -4.09 -7.58 11.63
C ALA A 195 -3.13 -8.31 12.55
N GLY A 196 -1.83 -8.18 12.30
CA GLY A 196 -0.79 -8.93 13.03
C GLY A 196 -0.71 -10.40 12.65
N HIS A 197 0.03 -11.14 13.48
CA HIS A 197 0.37 -12.55 13.26
C HIS A 197 0.22 -13.37 14.54
N ASN A 198 -0.84 -13.15 15.31
CA ASN A 198 -1.07 -13.87 16.56
C ASN A 198 -1.38 -15.37 16.28
N PRO A 199 -0.61 -16.33 16.84
CA PRO A 199 -0.86 -17.76 16.65
C PRO A 199 -2.29 -18.22 16.99
N LYS A 200 -2.96 -17.58 17.96
CA LYS A 200 -4.35 -17.89 18.31
C LYS A 200 -5.34 -17.50 17.22
N ASP A 201 -5.11 -16.37 16.54
CA ASP A 201 -5.94 -15.96 15.42
C ASP A 201 -5.73 -16.92 14.24
N ILE A 202 -4.48 -17.34 14.00
CA ILE A 202 -4.13 -18.34 12.97
C ILE A 202 -4.82 -19.69 13.25
N GLU A 203 -4.86 -20.14 14.51
CA GLU A 203 -5.59 -21.34 14.91
C GLU A 203 -7.09 -21.23 14.57
N LEU A 204 -7.72 -20.09 14.88
CA LEU A 204 -9.11 -19.84 14.55
C LEU A 204 -9.34 -19.81 13.03
N VAL A 205 -8.46 -19.15 12.27
CA VAL A 205 -8.51 -19.17 10.80
C VAL A 205 -8.50 -20.60 10.28
N LEU A 206 -7.56 -21.44 10.72
CA LEU A 206 -7.45 -22.81 10.24
C LEU A 206 -8.61 -23.71 10.67
N LYS A 207 -9.26 -23.38 11.79
CA LYS A 207 -10.45 -24.09 12.25
C LYS A 207 -11.66 -23.82 11.36
N TYR A 208 -11.85 -22.58 10.89
CA TYR A 208 -13.05 -22.15 10.16
C TYR A 208 -12.85 -21.97 8.65
N ALA A 209 -11.61 -21.85 8.18
CA ALA A 209 -11.20 -21.72 6.78
C ALA A 209 -9.96 -22.59 6.47
N PRO A 210 -10.03 -23.93 6.66
CA PRO A 210 -8.86 -24.82 6.54
C PRO A 210 -8.26 -24.84 5.12
N ASN A 211 -9.07 -24.52 4.11
CA ASN A 211 -8.67 -24.49 2.71
C ASN A 211 -7.94 -23.19 2.31
N ILE A 212 -7.72 -22.24 3.23
CA ILE A 212 -6.94 -21.03 2.92
C ILE A 212 -5.56 -21.38 2.33
N ASP A 213 -5.18 -20.76 1.22
CA ASP A 213 -3.93 -21.11 0.53
C ASP A 213 -2.70 -20.52 1.21
N ILE A 214 -2.85 -19.30 1.74
CA ILE A 214 -1.78 -18.47 2.29
C ILE A 214 -2.25 -17.86 3.60
N LEU A 215 -1.42 -17.87 4.64
CA LEU A 215 -1.66 -17.10 5.85
C LEU A 215 -1.13 -15.68 5.65
N ALA A 216 -2.03 -14.77 5.28
CA ALA A 216 -1.69 -13.37 5.04
C ALA A 216 -1.73 -12.57 6.35
N VAL A 217 -0.65 -11.86 6.64
CA VAL A 217 -0.47 -11.07 7.88
C VAL A 217 -0.05 -9.65 7.54
N GLN A 218 -0.46 -8.70 8.38
CA GLN A 218 -0.06 -7.30 8.30
C GLN A 218 0.74 -6.95 9.54
N SER A 219 1.99 -6.51 9.35
CA SER A 219 2.89 -6.28 10.48
C SER A 219 3.88 -5.17 10.19
N TYR A 220 3.94 -4.20 11.10
CA TYR A 220 4.73 -2.98 10.97
C TYR A 220 6.02 -3.06 11.79
N GLY A 221 6.09 -2.44 12.97
CA GLY A 221 7.24 -2.58 13.87
C GLY A 221 7.42 -4.02 14.35
N SER A 222 6.31 -4.69 14.68
CA SER A 222 6.24 -6.08 15.11
C SER A 222 6.72 -7.12 14.09
N LEU A 223 7.03 -6.74 12.83
CA LEU A 223 7.44 -7.68 11.78
C LEU A 223 8.64 -8.54 12.20
N VAL A 224 9.54 -7.98 13.01
CA VAL A 224 10.70 -8.69 13.58
C VAL A 224 10.34 -9.95 14.37
N THR A 225 9.09 -10.07 14.85
CA THR A 225 8.61 -11.20 15.64
C THR A 225 7.89 -12.26 14.81
N LEU A 226 7.64 -12.01 13.52
CA LEU A 226 6.93 -12.95 12.64
C LEU A 226 7.59 -14.34 12.59
N PRO A 227 8.92 -14.49 12.49
CA PRO A 227 9.54 -15.83 12.47
C PRO A 227 9.23 -16.66 13.72
N ALA A 228 9.14 -16.02 14.90
CA ALA A 228 8.78 -16.70 16.13
C ALA A 228 7.32 -17.17 16.11
N SER A 229 6.40 -16.33 15.61
CA SER A 229 5.00 -16.72 15.44
C SER A 229 4.81 -17.84 14.42
N ILE A 230 5.55 -17.82 13.30
CA ILE A 230 5.53 -18.91 12.31
C ILE A 230 5.95 -20.23 12.97
N ALA A 231 6.98 -20.21 13.81
CA ALA A 231 7.46 -21.37 14.54
C ALA A 231 6.44 -21.85 15.60
N GLU A 232 5.85 -20.92 16.36
CA GLU A 232 4.87 -21.23 17.41
C GLU A 232 3.57 -21.78 16.83
N SER A 233 3.08 -21.18 15.74
CA SER A 233 1.88 -21.66 15.04
C SER A 233 2.07 -23.09 14.53
N ASN A 234 3.30 -23.44 14.09
CA ASN A 234 3.68 -24.78 13.62
C ASN A 234 2.72 -25.35 12.54
N VAL A 235 2.30 -24.48 11.62
CA VAL A 235 1.32 -24.81 10.56
C VAL A 235 2.02 -25.08 9.23
N ASP A 236 1.51 -26.06 8.47
CA ASP A 236 2.07 -26.45 7.18
C ASP A 236 1.47 -25.63 6.02
N LYS A 237 1.56 -24.31 6.12
CA LYS A 237 1.10 -23.34 5.11
C LYS A 237 2.12 -22.21 4.92
N PRO A 238 2.19 -21.61 3.72
CA PRO A 238 3.01 -20.42 3.50
C PRO A 238 2.37 -19.19 4.14
N TYR A 239 3.21 -18.17 4.33
CA TYR A 239 2.85 -16.84 4.80
C TYR A 239 3.12 -15.80 3.72
N MET A 240 2.33 -14.74 3.75
CA MET A 240 2.57 -13.55 2.93
C MET A 240 2.39 -12.30 3.79
N VAL A 241 3.38 -11.41 3.76
CA VAL A 241 3.33 -10.15 4.50
C VAL A 241 2.57 -9.13 3.66
N THR A 242 1.25 -9.13 3.78
CA THR A 242 0.36 -8.32 2.93
C THR A 242 0.37 -6.83 3.24
N GLU A 243 0.93 -6.43 4.39
CA GLU A 243 1.39 -5.06 4.67
C GLU A 243 2.60 -5.07 5.60
N PHE A 244 3.59 -4.25 5.28
CA PHE A 244 4.64 -3.84 6.22
C PHE A 244 5.10 -2.43 5.89
N GLY A 245 5.74 -1.73 6.83
CA GLY A 245 6.17 -0.36 6.58
C GLY A 245 6.93 0.27 7.74
N PRO A 246 6.78 1.60 7.95
CA PRO A 246 7.29 2.26 9.15
C PRO A 246 6.56 1.70 10.38
N VAL A 247 7.09 2.01 11.57
CA VAL A 247 6.47 1.58 12.83
C VAL A 247 5.04 2.16 12.93
N GLY A 248 4.09 1.34 13.37
CA GLY A 248 2.70 1.76 13.55
C GLY A 248 2.58 2.84 14.62
N HIS A 249 1.59 3.73 14.50
CA HIS A 249 1.43 4.84 15.45
C HIS A 249 1.15 4.37 16.90
N TRP A 250 0.53 3.21 17.05
CA TRP A 250 0.30 2.56 18.35
C TRP A 250 1.57 1.92 18.96
N GLU A 251 2.66 1.79 18.20
CA GLU A 251 3.92 1.22 18.64
C GLU A 251 4.96 2.29 19.03
N LEU A 252 4.66 3.57 18.78
CA LEU A 252 5.54 4.70 19.07
C LEU A 252 5.09 5.46 20.34
N PRO A 253 6.01 6.17 21.02
CA PRO A 253 5.66 7.00 22.15
C PRO A 253 4.61 8.05 21.79
N SER A 254 3.85 8.48 22.79
CA SER A 254 2.95 9.63 22.69
C SER A 254 3.37 10.73 23.67
N THR A 255 2.98 11.97 23.39
CA THR A 255 3.07 13.08 24.34
C THR A 255 2.19 12.80 25.56
N ASP A 256 2.40 13.53 26.66
CA ASP A 256 1.56 13.42 27.87
C ASP A 256 0.10 13.85 27.63
N TRP A 257 -0.17 14.64 26.58
CA TRP A 257 -1.50 14.97 26.08
C TRP A 257 -2.01 14.00 24.99
N GLY A 258 -1.32 12.88 24.76
CA GLY A 258 -1.84 11.75 23.99
C GLY A 258 -1.70 11.85 22.47
N ARG A 259 -0.69 12.59 21.97
CA ARG A 259 -0.36 12.69 20.54
C ARG A 259 0.83 11.81 20.18
N GLU A 260 0.65 10.97 19.19
CA GLU A 260 1.65 10.02 18.73
C GLU A 260 2.87 10.78 18.15
N ILE A 261 4.07 10.36 18.54
CA ILE A 261 5.33 10.99 18.11
C ILE A 261 5.81 10.27 16.85
N GLU A 262 5.86 10.99 15.74
CA GLU A 262 6.19 10.43 14.44
C GLU A 262 7.69 10.47 14.18
N GLU A 263 8.23 9.37 13.65
CA GLU A 263 9.62 9.30 13.21
C GLU A 263 9.88 10.17 11.95
N PRO A 264 11.04 10.84 11.85
CA PRO A 264 11.49 11.46 10.61
C PRO A 264 11.66 10.47 9.45
N SER A 265 11.58 10.96 8.21
CA SER A 265 11.52 10.11 7.01
C SER A 265 12.73 9.18 6.82
N ALA A 266 13.95 9.61 7.22
CA ALA A 266 15.13 8.75 7.12
C ALA A 266 15.10 7.60 8.13
N VAL A 267 14.63 7.87 9.36
CA VAL A 267 14.49 6.86 10.42
C VAL A 267 13.46 5.81 10.01
N LYS A 268 12.31 6.25 9.46
CA LYS A 268 11.30 5.35 8.88
C LYS A 268 11.87 4.45 7.78
N ALA A 269 12.66 5.04 6.87
CA ALA A 269 13.26 4.31 5.76
C ALA A 269 14.25 3.25 6.23
N GLU A 270 15.16 3.62 7.11
CA GLU A 270 16.15 2.71 7.69
C GLU A 270 15.48 1.57 8.46
N GLY A 271 14.52 1.89 9.34
CA GLY A 271 13.80 0.90 10.14
C GLY A 271 13.01 -0.08 9.27
N MET A 272 12.29 0.41 8.26
CA MET A 272 11.54 -0.44 7.34
C MET A 272 12.48 -1.36 6.53
N ALA A 273 13.55 -0.81 5.96
CA ALA A 273 14.52 -1.56 5.18
C ALA A 273 15.18 -2.67 6.02
N LYS A 274 15.54 -2.35 7.27
CA LYS A 274 16.10 -3.33 8.20
C LYS A 274 15.13 -4.48 8.47
N ARG A 275 13.87 -4.19 8.80
CA ARG A 275 12.85 -5.23 9.06
C ARG A 275 12.60 -6.10 7.84
N MET A 276 12.52 -5.49 6.64
CA MET A 276 12.37 -6.23 5.40
C MET A 276 13.57 -7.13 5.11
N GLN A 277 14.80 -6.65 5.33
CA GLN A 277 16.01 -7.44 5.15
C GLN A 277 15.99 -8.65 6.10
N ASP A 278 15.84 -8.40 7.40
CA ASP A 278 15.99 -9.42 8.45
C ASP A 278 14.91 -10.52 8.39
N VAL A 279 13.70 -10.18 7.96
CA VAL A 279 12.52 -11.06 8.07
C VAL A 279 12.05 -11.59 6.72
N ILE A 280 12.06 -10.76 5.67
CA ILE A 280 11.47 -11.12 4.38
C ILE A 280 12.56 -11.64 3.43
N LEU A 281 13.64 -10.87 3.23
CA LEU A 281 14.69 -11.26 2.28
C LEU A 281 15.60 -12.35 2.83
N ASP A 282 15.94 -12.28 4.12
CA ASP A 282 16.72 -13.30 4.81
C ASP A 282 15.83 -14.30 5.57
N ASP A 283 14.63 -14.60 5.04
CA ASP A 283 13.66 -15.50 5.68
C ASP A 283 14.28 -16.86 6.01
N LYS A 284 14.44 -17.13 7.31
CA LYS A 284 14.98 -18.39 7.83
C LYS A 284 13.91 -19.46 8.01
N THR A 285 12.64 -19.09 7.95
CA THR A 285 11.51 -20.02 8.09
C THR A 285 11.27 -20.79 6.80
N GLY A 286 11.59 -20.19 5.65
CA GLY A 286 11.30 -20.71 4.33
C GLY A 286 9.82 -20.66 3.98
N LYS A 287 8.98 -19.98 4.77
CA LYS A 287 7.53 -19.96 4.59
C LYS A 287 7.01 -18.65 4.02
N ILE A 288 7.81 -17.59 4.00
CA ILE A 288 7.37 -16.28 3.50
C ILE A 288 7.52 -16.26 1.98
N ILE A 289 6.40 -16.22 1.25
CA ILE A 289 6.36 -16.30 -0.23
C ILE A 289 6.02 -14.98 -0.92
N GLY A 290 5.98 -13.88 -0.15
CA GLY A 290 5.77 -12.55 -0.72
C GLY A 290 5.53 -11.47 0.33
N SER A 291 5.68 -10.23 -0.10
CA SER A 291 5.47 -9.07 0.75
C SER A 291 4.98 -7.85 -0.01
N PHE A 292 4.27 -6.95 0.69
CA PHE A 292 3.73 -5.71 0.15
C PHE A 292 4.07 -4.54 1.07
N ALA A 293 4.95 -3.65 0.60
CA ALA A 293 5.32 -2.46 1.35
C ALA A 293 4.16 -1.45 1.36
N PHE A 294 3.90 -0.82 2.51
CA PHE A 294 2.77 0.06 2.75
C PHE A 294 3.21 1.43 3.30
N PHE A 295 2.63 2.55 2.89
CA PHE A 295 1.63 2.73 1.83
C PHE A 295 2.25 3.33 0.57
N TRP A 296 2.09 2.68 -0.58
CA TRP A 296 2.56 3.21 -1.88
C TRP A 296 1.59 4.25 -2.42
N GLY A 297 1.67 5.43 -1.83
CA GLY A 297 0.87 6.58 -2.15
C GLY A 297 0.96 7.59 -1.01
N GLN A 298 -0.10 8.39 -0.88
CA GLN A 298 -0.28 9.34 0.20
C GLN A 298 -1.71 9.23 0.74
N LYS A 299 -1.82 9.22 2.08
CA LYS A 299 -3.07 9.17 2.83
C LYS A 299 -2.86 9.95 4.14
N GLN A 300 -3.89 10.69 4.57
CA GLN A 300 -3.97 11.22 5.93
C GLN A 300 -4.28 10.09 6.91
N GLU A 301 -3.37 9.84 7.85
CA GLU A 301 -3.56 8.85 8.91
C GLU A 301 -2.67 9.18 10.11
N ARG A 302 -3.30 9.73 11.16
CA ARG A 302 -2.71 10.55 12.23
C ARG A 302 -2.05 11.84 11.72
N THR A 303 -1.18 11.73 10.74
CA THR A 303 -0.51 12.84 10.06
C THR A 303 -0.50 12.60 8.54
N PRO A 304 -0.24 13.64 7.73
CA PRO A 304 -0.12 13.48 6.27
C PRO A 304 1.12 12.69 5.84
N THR A 305 2.05 12.41 6.76
CA THR A 305 3.37 11.82 6.48
C THR A 305 3.60 10.46 7.14
N TRP A 306 2.65 9.93 7.93
CA TRP A 306 2.88 8.73 8.73
C TRP A 306 3.26 7.52 7.87
N TYR A 307 2.33 7.07 7.03
CA TYR A 307 2.45 5.84 6.25
C TYR A 307 2.74 6.06 4.77
N GLY A 308 2.43 7.23 4.20
CA GLY A 308 2.60 7.52 2.78
C GLY A 308 4.06 7.61 2.32
N MET A 309 4.43 6.83 1.30
CA MET A 309 5.77 6.90 0.69
C MET A 309 5.95 8.09 -0.26
N PHE A 310 4.84 8.74 -0.59
CA PHE A 310 4.77 9.95 -1.40
C PHE A 310 4.16 11.07 -0.57
N ASN A 311 4.57 12.31 -0.85
CA ASN A 311 3.82 13.49 -0.42
C ASN A 311 2.63 13.73 -1.36
N GLU A 312 1.72 14.62 -0.95
CA GLU A 312 0.46 14.88 -1.65
C GLU A 312 0.67 15.35 -3.10
N SER A 313 1.75 16.11 -3.34
CA SER A 313 2.22 16.57 -4.66
C SER A 313 2.98 15.51 -5.47
N GLY A 314 3.29 14.35 -4.90
CA GLY A 314 3.90 13.21 -5.60
C GLY A 314 5.40 13.03 -5.39
N GLU A 315 6.07 13.86 -4.59
CA GLU A 315 7.49 13.68 -4.28
C GLU A 315 7.72 12.42 -3.46
N GLN A 316 8.82 11.73 -3.76
CA GLN A 316 9.13 10.43 -3.20
C GLN A 316 10.04 10.54 -1.97
N THR A 317 9.75 9.72 -0.96
CA THR A 317 10.57 9.63 0.26
C THR A 317 11.68 8.59 0.15
N ALA A 318 12.62 8.62 1.10
CA ALA A 318 13.74 7.67 1.19
C ALA A 318 13.30 6.19 1.28
N ARG A 319 12.05 5.90 1.69
CA ARG A 319 11.51 4.52 1.68
C ARG A 319 11.49 3.92 0.27
N ILE A 320 11.21 4.72 -0.76
CA ILE A 320 11.21 4.26 -2.15
C ILE A 320 12.65 3.97 -2.61
N ASP A 321 13.63 4.75 -2.14
CA ASP A 321 15.04 4.51 -2.46
C ASP A 321 15.53 3.19 -1.87
N GLU A 322 15.12 2.89 -0.63
CA GLU A 322 15.44 1.62 0.01
C GLU A 322 14.79 0.44 -0.70
N LEU A 323 13.50 0.52 -1.05
CA LEU A 323 12.83 -0.53 -1.82
C LEU A 323 13.52 -0.75 -3.17
N THR A 324 13.88 0.33 -3.86
CA THR A 324 14.61 0.26 -5.13
C THR A 324 15.93 -0.47 -4.97
N ARG A 325 16.71 -0.13 -3.94
CA ARG A 325 17.97 -0.83 -3.63
C ARG A 325 17.75 -2.30 -3.32
N MET A 326 16.75 -2.62 -2.53
CA MET A 326 16.49 -4.00 -2.10
C MET A 326 16.00 -4.87 -3.27
N TRP A 327 15.24 -4.31 -4.22
CA TRP A 327 14.72 -5.05 -5.37
C TRP A 327 15.64 -5.12 -6.58
N THR A 328 16.52 -4.13 -6.76
CA THR A 328 17.40 -4.02 -7.93
C THR A 328 18.88 -4.22 -7.60
N GLY A 329 19.25 -4.18 -6.32
CA GLY A 329 20.62 -4.22 -5.84
C GLY A 329 21.32 -2.86 -5.82
N GLN A 330 20.69 -1.77 -6.28
CA GLN A 330 21.30 -0.43 -6.36
C GLN A 330 20.30 0.66 -5.97
N TYR A 331 20.79 1.71 -5.31
CA TYR A 331 19.97 2.90 -5.10
C TYR A 331 19.60 3.58 -6.44
N PRO A 332 18.47 4.31 -6.48
CA PRO A 332 18.17 5.16 -7.62
C PRO A 332 19.24 6.25 -7.78
N ALA A 333 19.42 6.74 -9.01
CA ALA A 333 20.42 7.77 -9.33
C ALA A 333 20.20 9.07 -8.52
N ASN A 334 18.94 9.40 -8.24
CA ASN A 334 18.53 10.47 -7.34
C ASN A 334 17.96 9.88 -6.06
N ARG A 335 18.38 10.40 -4.89
CA ARG A 335 17.97 9.91 -3.57
C ARG A 335 17.34 11.03 -2.77
N ALA A 336 16.40 10.68 -1.91
CA ALA A 336 15.68 11.63 -1.09
C ALA A 336 16.54 12.24 0.03
N PRO A 337 16.26 13.50 0.40
CA PRO A 337 16.84 14.11 1.59
C PRO A 337 16.56 13.29 2.85
N LEU A 338 17.58 13.14 3.69
CA LEU A 338 17.55 12.29 4.86
C LEU A 338 17.28 13.11 6.12
N SER A 339 16.00 13.30 6.45
CA SER A 339 15.60 13.92 7.72
C SER A 339 15.75 12.91 8.87
N LYS A 340 16.60 13.21 9.85
CA LYS A 340 17.00 12.30 10.93
C LYS A 340 16.41 12.65 12.29
N ALA A 341 16.25 13.93 12.57
CA ALA A 341 15.75 14.40 13.86
C ALA A 341 15.15 15.80 13.75
N ILE A 342 14.26 16.15 14.69
CA ILE A 342 13.66 17.47 14.82
C ILE A 342 13.51 17.82 16.31
N TYR A 343 13.76 19.09 16.63
CA TYR A 343 13.75 19.61 18.00
C TYR A 343 13.12 21.01 18.02
N ILE A 344 12.45 21.38 19.12
CA ILE A 344 12.10 22.77 19.43
C ILE A 344 12.87 23.17 20.69
N ASN A 345 13.58 24.30 20.64
CA ASN A 345 14.42 24.81 21.72
C ASN A 345 15.42 23.75 22.25
N ASN A 346 15.95 22.93 21.33
CA ASN A 346 16.83 21.77 21.60
C ASN A 346 16.17 20.60 22.35
N ALA A 347 14.86 20.61 22.55
CA ALA A 347 14.12 19.51 23.16
C ALA A 347 13.43 18.64 22.07
N PRO A 348 13.50 17.30 22.17
CA PRO A 348 12.74 16.39 21.31
C PRO A 348 11.27 16.32 21.74
N ALA A 349 10.41 15.77 20.87
CA ALA A 349 8.98 15.61 21.13
C ALA A 349 8.67 14.83 22.43
N THR A 350 9.52 13.87 22.80
CA THR A 350 9.36 13.04 24.01
C THR A 350 9.51 13.81 25.32
N GLU A 351 10.00 15.06 25.26
CA GLU A 351 10.07 15.96 26.43
C GLU A 351 8.79 16.80 26.61
N ASN A 352 7.73 16.54 25.85
CA ASN A 352 6.41 17.21 25.99
C ASN A 352 6.51 18.74 25.90
N ILE A 353 6.90 19.22 24.72
CA ILE A 353 7.19 20.64 24.47
C ILE A 353 5.96 21.50 24.76
N ARG A 354 6.08 22.41 25.73
CA ARG A 354 5.06 23.37 26.15
C ARG A 354 5.61 24.80 25.99
N LEU A 355 4.87 25.65 25.30
CA LEU A 355 5.28 27.01 24.95
C LEU A 355 4.17 28.01 25.30
N LYS A 356 4.53 29.28 25.47
CA LYS A 356 3.56 30.34 25.75
C LYS A 356 3.02 30.98 24.47
N PRO A 357 1.77 31.48 24.47
CA PRO A 357 1.22 32.21 23.33
C PRO A 357 2.13 33.33 22.81
N GLY A 358 2.39 33.33 21.50
CA GLY A 358 3.23 34.33 20.84
C GLY A 358 4.71 34.32 21.24
N GLN A 359 5.16 33.33 22.01
CA GLN A 359 6.57 33.15 22.35
C GLN A 359 7.38 32.82 21.10
N ALA A 360 8.56 33.45 20.96
CA ALA A 360 9.56 33.04 19.99
C ALA A 360 10.16 31.67 20.37
N ALA A 361 10.12 30.71 19.45
CA ALA A 361 10.69 29.39 19.60
C ALA A 361 11.56 29.04 18.38
N THR A 362 12.61 28.26 18.58
CA THR A 362 13.51 27.81 17.51
C THR A 362 13.32 26.33 17.26
N VAL A 363 12.93 25.97 16.03
CA VAL A 363 12.92 24.59 15.55
C VAL A 363 14.19 24.29 14.77
N LYS A 364 14.75 23.09 14.96
CA LYS A 364 15.91 22.61 14.21
C LYS A 364 15.65 21.20 13.68
N VAL A 365 15.87 21.01 12.39
CA VAL A 365 15.78 19.70 11.72
C VAL A 365 17.17 19.30 11.25
N GLN A 366 17.62 18.11 11.64
CA GLN A 366 18.82 17.48 11.09
C GLN A 366 18.45 16.79 9.78
N VAL A 367 18.95 17.32 8.67
CA VAL A 367 18.60 16.87 7.32
C VAL A 367 19.73 17.15 6.34
N SER A 368 20.00 16.17 5.47
CA SER A 368 21.06 16.28 4.47
C SER A 368 20.66 15.57 3.18
N ASP A 369 21.08 16.09 2.04
CA ASP A 369 20.99 15.38 0.76
C ASP A 369 22.15 14.37 0.61
N PRO A 370 21.91 13.09 0.26
CA PRO A 370 22.98 12.11 0.08
C PRO A 370 24.04 12.46 -0.97
N ARG A 371 23.73 13.33 -1.92
CA ARG A 371 24.65 13.80 -2.98
C ARG A 371 25.14 15.23 -2.72
N GLY A 372 24.70 15.86 -1.63
CA GLY A 372 25.00 17.25 -1.31
C GLY A 372 24.29 18.25 -2.21
N ASP A 373 23.17 17.86 -2.86
CA ASP A 373 22.33 18.81 -3.57
C ASP A 373 21.76 19.86 -2.58
N PRO A 374 21.66 21.15 -2.97
CA PRO A 374 21.03 22.16 -2.15
C PRO A 374 19.55 21.84 -1.90
N LEU A 375 19.11 22.03 -0.66
CA LEU A 375 17.72 21.76 -0.25
C LEU A 375 16.90 23.04 -0.15
N THR A 376 15.64 22.97 -0.54
CA THR A 376 14.62 23.96 -0.16
C THR A 376 13.75 23.40 0.96
N HIS A 377 13.25 24.27 1.83
CA HIS A 377 12.46 23.86 2.99
C HIS A 377 11.11 24.56 3.01
N GLU A 378 10.05 23.77 3.14
CA GLU A 378 8.72 24.24 3.46
C GLU A 378 8.40 23.92 4.91
N TRP A 379 7.80 24.89 5.59
CA TRP A 379 7.33 24.76 6.97
C TRP A 379 5.82 24.89 7.00
N ILE A 380 5.14 23.88 7.56
CA ILE A 380 3.69 23.88 7.68
C ILE A 380 3.33 23.70 9.15
N LEU A 381 2.55 24.64 9.69
CA LEU A 381 1.98 24.54 11.01
C LEU A 381 0.53 24.08 10.89
N MET A 382 0.14 23.10 11.70
CA MET A 382 -1.21 22.58 11.77
C MET A 382 -1.66 22.49 13.23
N GLU A 383 -2.97 22.55 13.44
CA GLU A 383 -3.57 21.99 14.64
C GLU A 383 -3.39 20.47 14.64
N GLU A 384 -3.44 19.86 15.82
CA GLU A 384 -3.55 18.41 15.91
C GLU A 384 -4.92 17.90 15.46
N VAL A 385 -4.97 16.65 15.02
CA VAL A 385 -6.25 16.02 14.57
C VAL A 385 -7.29 16.02 15.69
N GLU A 386 -8.49 16.50 15.43
CA GLU A 386 -9.59 16.43 16.41
C GLU A 386 -10.10 15.00 16.59
N THR A 387 -10.33 14.31 15.46
CA THR A 387 -10.88 12.95 15.43
C THR A 387 -9.86 11.98 14.83
N ARG A 388 -9.68 10.84 15.48
CA ARG A 388 -8.83 9.72 15.06
C ARG A 388 -9.70 8.60 14.51
N SER A 389 -9.34 8.03 13.36
CA SER A 389 -10.01 6.86 12.81
C SER A 389 -9.35 5.56 13.31
N GLN A 390 -10.02 4.43 13.09
CA GLN A 390 -9.56 3.09 13.42
C GLN A 390 -9.54 2.23 12.16
N GLY A 391 -8.65 1.22 12.09
CA GLY A 391 -8.64 0.24 11.00
C GLY A 391 -8.42 0.85 9.61
N GLY A 392 -7.60 1.90 9.51
CA GLY A 392 -7.27 2.54 8.25
C GLY A 392 -8.41 3.36 7.62
N HIS A 393 -9.43 3.74 8.39
CA HIS A 393 -10.51 4.60 7.91
C HIS A 393 -10.04 6.02 7.55
N HIS A 394 -10.88 6.73 6.78
CA HIS A 394 -10.62 8.12 6.40
C HIS A 394 -10.49 9.01 7.64
N GLU A 395 -9.53 9.92 7.59
CA GLU A 395 -9.31 10.97 8.57
C GLU A 395 -9.20 12.31 7.86
N GLU A 396 -9.86 13.32 8.41
CA GLU A 396 -9.74 14.68 7.89
C GLU A 396 -8.38 15.27 8.25
N LYS A 397 -7.77 15.91 7.26
CA LYS A 397 -6.51 16.63 7.43
C LYS A 397 -6.79 17.94 8.19
N PRO A 398 -6.06 18.24 9.28
CA PRO A 398 -6.23 19.51 9.98
C PRO A 398 -5.94 20.73 9.09
N ALA A 399 -6.55 21.86 9.43
CA ALA A 399 -6.30 23.12 8.72
C ALA A 399 -4.85 23.58 8.89
N VAL A 400 -4.27 24.11 7.82
CA VAL A 400 -2.96 24.77 7.87
C VAL A 400 -3.12 26.16 8.47
N LEU A 401 -2.30 26.47 9.46
CA LEU A 401 -2.28 27.76 10.14
C LEU A 401 -1.21 28.68 9.58
N PRO A 402 -1.41 30.02 9.64
CA PRO A 402 -0.35 30.98 9.35
C PRO A 402 0.85 30.78 10.27
N LEU A 403 2.04 30.72 9.68
CA LEU A 403 3.30 30.60 10.42
C LEU A 403 4.11 31.90 10.30
N HIS A 404 4.35 32.57 11.43
CA HIS A 404 5.13 33.81 11.46
C HIS A 404 6.61 33.51 11.71
N ILE A 405 7.39 33.41 10.64
CA ILE A 405 8.83 33.12 10.67
C ILE A 405 9.61 34.42 10.94
N LEU A 406 10.43 34.40 11.98
CA LEU A 406 11.32 35.49 12.39
C LEU A 406 12.71 35.38 11.75
N LYS A 407 13.25 34.16 11.69
CA LYS A 407 14.58 33.86 11.13
C LYS A 407 14.57 32.45 10.54
N SER A 408 15.30 32.25 9.45
CA SER A 408 15.60 30.92 8.90
C SER A 408 17.08 30.84 8.53
N GLU A 409 17.70 29.71 8.84
CA GLU A 409 19.10 29.41 8.53
C GLU A 409 19.20 28.00 7.96
N ILE A 410 19.69 27.90 6.73
CA ILE A 410 19.86 26.64 6.02
C ILE A 410 21.35 26.34 5.96
N GLN A 411 21.72 25.15 6.42
CA GLN A 411 23.06 24.58 6.34
C GLN A 411 23.01 23.24 5.59
N ALA A 412 24.17 22.67 5.27
CA ALA A 412 24.25 21.43 4.50
C ALA A 412 23.66 20.20 5.23
N ASP A 413 23.70 20.19 6.56
CA ASP A 413 23.31 19.08 7.42
C ASP A 413 22.16 19.40 8.40
N TYR A 414 21.66 20.64 8.38
CA TYR A 414 20.48 21.03 9.13
C TYR A 414 19.79 22.28 8.57
N VAL A 415 18.52 22.45 8.94
CA VAL A 415 17.80 23.73 8.83
C VAL A 415 17.32 24.14 10.22
N GLU A 416 17.42 25.43 10.52
CA GLU A 416 16.95 26.04 11.74
C GLU A 416 16.01 27.20 11.41
N MET A 417 14.89 27.30 12.13
CA MET A 417 13.89 28.34 11.92
C MET A 417 13.38 28.84 13.28
N THR A 418 13.33 30.15 13.47
CA THR A 418 12.71 30.78 14.65
C THR A 418 11.35 31.34 14.24
N PHE A 419 10.30 30.99 14.96
CA PHE A 419 8.92 31.44 14.72
C PHE A 419 8.27 31.96 16.00
N ASN A 420 7.19 32.72 15.85
CA ASN A 420 6.25 32.94 16.94
C ASN A 420 5.24 31.80 16.98
N THR A 421 5.08 31.21 18.16
CA THR A 421 4.01 30.24 18.44
C THR A 421 2.62 30.86 18.24
N PRO A 422 1.58 30.03 17.99
CA PRO A 422 0.19 30.49 17.96
C PRO A 422 -0.19 31.35 19.17
N SER A 423 -1.09 32.31 18.95
CA SER A 423 -1.66 33.14 20.03
C SER A 423 -2.75 32.41 20.81
N GLU A 424 -3.33 31.36 20.23
CA GLU A 424 -4.36 30.55 20.87
C GLU A 424 -3.72 29.37 21.59
N ALA A 425 -4.31 29.00 22.73
CA ALA A 425 -3.90 27.80 23.46
C ALA A 425 -4.43 26.57 22.72
N GLY A 426 -3.62 25.52 22.64
CA GLY A 426 -3.99 24.33 21.89
C GLY A 426 -2.82 23.41 21.61
N GLU A 427 -3.12 22.31 20.94
CA GLU A 427 -2.18 21.29 20.51
C GLU A 427 -1.87 21.49 19.03
N TYR A 428 -0.58 21.61 18.72
CA TYR A 428 -0.12 21.92 17.38
C TYR A 428 0.97 20.97 16.94
N ARG A 429 1.16 20.87 15.63
CA ARG A 429 2.26 20.13 15.02
C ARG A 429 2.92 20.97 13.94
N LEU A 430 4.25 21.08 14.03
CA LEU A 430 5.06 21.77 13.03
C LEU A 430 5.74 20.73 12.13
N PHE A 431 5.53 20.85 10.83
CA PHE A 431 6.11 20.00 9.79
C PHE A 431 7.22 20.73 9.05
N ASN A 432 8.28 20.00 8.70
CA ASN A 432 9.28 20.38 7.72
C ASN A 432 9.27 19.41 6.54
N TYR A 433 9.26 19.98 5.35
CA TYR A 433 9.46 19.26 4.09
C TYR A 433 10.74 19.78 3.44
N ALA A 434 11.76 18.93 3.32
CA ALA A 434 13.03 19.25 2.69
C ALA A 434 13.06 18.66 1.28
N TYR A 435 13.07 19.52 0.27
CA TYR A 435 13.01 19.14 -1.15
C TYR A 435 14.37 19.27 -1.82
N ASP A 436 14.69 18.32 -2.69
CA ASP A 436 15.91 18.33 -3.51
C ASP A 436 15.72 19.02 -4.88
N GLY A 437 14.51 19.47 -5.18
CA GLY A 437 14.12 20.04 -6.48
C GLY A 437 14.08 19.02 -7.63
N LYS A 438 14.20 17.72 -7.33
CA LYS A 438 14.27 16.60 -8.30
C LYS A 438 13.30 15.47 -7.89
N ASN A 439 12.11 15.85 -7.44
CA ASN A 439 11.00 14.98 -7.06
C ASN A 439 11.27 14.07 -5.84
N LYS A 440 12.19 14.46 -4.94
CA LYS A 440 12.37 13.79 -3.67
C LYS A 440 12.17 14.72 -2.48
N VAL A 441 11.78 14.12 -1.35
CA VAL A 441 11.46 14.86 -0.14
C VAL A 441 11.88 14.12 1.13
N GLY A 442 12.43 14.87 2.08
CA GLY A 442 12.62 14.47 3.48
C GLY A 442 11.55 15.12 4.35
N ASN A 443 10.98 14.35 5.29
CA ASN A 443 9.90 14.81 6.15
C ASN A 443 10.33 14.71 7.62
N ALA A 444 10.02 15.73 8.42
CA ALA A 444 10.09 15.66 9.87
C ALA A 444 8.95 16.50 10.47
N ASN A 445 8.44 16.12 11.64
CA ASN A 445 7.48 16.93 12.36
C ASN A 445 7.60 16.77 13.86
N ILE A 446 7.07 17.74 14.59
CA ILE A 446 7.15 17.77 16.05
C ILE A 446 5.86 18.35 16.65
N PRO A 447 5.17 17.60 17.53
CA PRO A 447 4.04 18.12 18.28
C PRO A 447 4.51 19.04 19.42
N PHE A 448 3.72 20.05 19.73
CA PHE A 448 3.91 20.94 20.89
C PHE A 448 2.57 21.48 21.37
N MET A 449 2.51 21.88 22.63
CA MET A 449 1.35 22.52 23.24
C MET A 449 1.61 24.00 23.49
N VAL A 450 0.62 24.85 23.21
CA VAL A 450 0.60 26.26 23.63
C VAL A 450 -0.34 26.41 24.81
N GLU A 451 0.17 26.95 25.91
CA GLU A 451 -0.58 27.19 27.15
C GLU A 451 -0.07 28.42 27.92
N ASN A 452 -0.91 29.01 28.77
CA ASN A 452 -0.63 30.27 29.48
C ASN A 452 0.34 30.14 30.65
#